data_AF-A0A9X8YN84-F1
#
_entry.id   AF-A0A9X8YN84-F1
#
_cell.length_a   1.000
_cell.length_b   1.000
_cell.length_c   1.000
_cell.angle_alpha   90.00
_cell.angle_beta   90.00
_cell.angle_gamma   90.00
#
_symmetry.space_group_name_H-M   'P 1'
#
loop_
_entity.id
_entity.type
_entity.pdbx_description
1 polymer ?
#
loop_
_entity_poly.entity_id
_entity_poly.type
_entity_poly.pdbx_seq_one_letter_code
_entity_poly.pdbx_strand_id
1 'polypeptide(L)'
;EWPALGSVQYTIQKFYRVNGGSTQRKGVTPDILMPTGVDPAETGEAFEDNAMPWDSINAATYSKTGDMTPFEPELLKDHQQRIAQNPEFQYIAQDIAHYKALKDKRNIVSLNLAVREKENHDDDATRLKRINERLERAGKKPLKSLDDLPKDYQEPDPYLDESVHIAL
;
A
#
# COMPACT_ATOMS: atom_id res chain seq x y z
N GLU A 1 28.06 -1.22 -42.93
CA GLU A 1 27.93 -0.27 -41.81
C GLU A 1 27.85 -1.08 -40.53
N TRP A 2 28.52 -0.65 -39.45
CA TRP A 2 28.40 -1.34 -38.16
C TRP A 2 27.12 -0.89 -37.45
N PRO A 3 26.40 -1.78 -36.75
CA PRO A 3 25.22 -1.39 -35.97
C PRO A 3 25.60 -0.45 -34.83
N ALA A 4 24.63 0.34 -34.36
CA ALA A 4 24.82 1.20 -33.20
C ALA A 4 25.27 0.37 -31.97
N LEU A 5 26.23 0.89 -31.22
CA LEU A 5 26.65 0.30 -29.96
C LEU A 5 25.58 0.51 -28.87
N GLY A 6 25.56 -0.39 -27.90
CA GLY A 6 24.71 -0.28 -26.71
C GLY A 6 25.27 0.66 -25.63
N SER A 7 24.62 0.68 -24.47
CA SER A 7 25.01 1.46 -23.29
C SER A 7 25.06 0.61 -22.03
N VAL A 8 25.72 1.11 -20.98
CA VAL A 8 25.79 0.47 -19.66
C VAL A 8 25.26 1.41 -18.58
N GLN A 9 24.66 0.83 -17.53
CA GLN A 9 24.20 1.55 -16.35
C GLN A 9 24.80 0.89 -15.10
N TYR A 10 25.42 1.70 -14.25
CA TYR A 10 26.03 1.25 -13.00
C TYR A 10 25.95 2.35 -11.94
N THR A 11 25.95 1.95 -10.67
CA THR A 11 25.80 2.88 -9.54
C THR A 11 27.13 3.57 -9.24
N ILE A 12 27.12 4.91 -9.21
CA ILE A 12 28.31 5.75 -8.94
C ILE A 12 28.23 6.58 -7.66
N GLN A 13 27.02 6.73 -7.10
CA GLN A 13 26.76 7.64 -5.98
C GLN A 13 25.69 7.04 -5.05
N LYS A 14 25.75 7.44 -3.78
CA LYS A 14 24.71 7.20 -2.77
C LYS A 14 24.13 8.53 -2.29
N PHE A 15 22.85 8.55 -1.96
CA PHE A 15 22.17 9.71 -1.39
C PHE A 15 22.04 9.60 0.13
N TYR A 16 22.14 10.75 0.79
CA TYR A 16 22.00 10.92 2.24
C TYR A 16 21.05 12.08 2.53
N ARG A 17 20.19 11.91 3.53
CA ARG A 17 19.30 12.98 4.03
C ARG A 17 20.13 14.06 4.72
N VAL A 18 19.55 15.25 4.90
CA VAL A 18 20.21 16.38 5.60
C VAL A 18 20.64 16.04 7.03
N ASN A 19 19.97 15.08 7.67
CA ASN A 19 20.32 14.57 9.00
C ASN A 19 21.42 13.50 8.99
N GLY A 20 22.00 13.18 7.83
CA GLY A 20 23.10 12.23 7.66
C GLY A 20 22.69 10.78 7.40
N GLY A 21 21.42 10.40 7.62
CA GLY A 21 20.95 9.05 7.35
C GLY A 21 20.68 8.79 5.86
N SER A 22 21.08 7.63 5.33
CA SER A 22 20.67 7.21 3.99
C SER A 22 19.21 6.74 3.95
N THR A 23 18.57 6.81 2.78
CA THR A 23 17.28 6.16 2.49
C THR A 23 17.45 4.72 2.03
N GLN A 24 18.68 4.29 1.74
CA GLN A 24 19.01 2.94 1.27
C GLN A 24 18.38 1.87 2.16
N ARG A 25 17.61 0.93 1.58
CA ARG A 25 16.89 -0.17 2.28
C ARG A 25 15.85 0.24 3.34
N LYS A 26 15.86 1.47 3.87
CA LYS A 26 14.95 1.92 4.95
C LYS A 26 13.83 2.83 4.44
N GLY A 27 14.03 3.48 3.30
CA GLY A 27 13.10 4.47 2.74
C GLY A 27 12.87 5.66 3.68
N VAL A 28 11.66 6.21 3.59
CA VAL A 28 11.14 7.24 4.51
C VAL A 28 9.96 6.63 5.25
N THR A 29 10.06 6.55 6.58
CA THR A 29 8.94 6.13 7.43
C THR A 29 7.97 7.31 7.59
N PRO A 30 6.69 7.17 7.22
CA PRO A 30 5.68 8.20 7.46
C PRO A 30 5.46 8.46 8.96
N ASP A 31 5.06 9.68 9.31
CA ASP A 31 4.66 10.04 10.68
C ASP A 31 3.35 9.33 11.08
N ILE A 32 2.40 9.20 10.15
CA ILE A 32 1.17 8.42 10.32
C ILE A 32 1.15 7.28 9.30
N LEU A 33 1.15 6.04 9.79
CA LEU A 33 1.16 4.84 8.97
C LEU A 33 -0.27 4.40 8.62
N MET A 34 -0.57 4.31 7.32
CA MET A 34 -1.80 3.68 6.85
C MET A 34 -1.73 2.14 7.08
N PRO A 35 -2.86 1.47 7.37
CA PRO A 35 -2.88 0.01 7.50
C PRO A 35 -2.47 -0.66 6.19
N THR A 36 -1.43 -1.48 6.15
CA THR A 36 -1.03 -2.19 4.92
C THR A 36 -0.77 -3.67 5.19
N GLY A 37 -1.06 -4.50 4.18
CA GLY A 37 -0.80 -5.94 4.21
C GLY A 37 0.58 -6.31 3.71
N VAL A 38 1.25 -5.36 3.06
CA VAL A 38 2.58 -5.53 2.50
C VAL A 38 3.60 -5.27 3.58
N ASP A 39 4.44 -6.26 3.85
CA ASP A 39 5.62 -6.09 4.68
C ASP A 39 6.69 -5.37 3.85
N PRO A 40 7.25 -4.23 4.32
CA PRO A 40 8.37 -3.57 3.66
C PRO A 40 9.60 -4.49 3.45
N ALA A 41 9.70 -5.61 4.17
CA ALA A 41 10.73 -6.62 3.96
C ALA A 41 10.50 -7.50 2.72
N GLU A 42 9.32 -7.47 2.10
CA GLU A 42 8.94 -8.31 0.94
C GLU A 42 8.82 -7.53 -0.36
N THR A 43 8.93 -6.20 -0.28
CA THR A 43 8.86 -5.32 -1.44
C THR A 43 9.78 -4.13 -1.23
N GLY A 44 10.45 -3.69 -2.29
CA GLY A 44 11.33 -2.53 -2.26
C GLY A 44 12.80 -2.92 -2.16
N GLU A 45 13.66 -1.89 -2.08
CA GLU A 45 15.11 -2.05 -2.24
C GLU A 45 15.75 -3.00 -1.21
N ALA A 46 15.17 -3.16 -0.03
CA ALA A 46 15.70 -4.08 0.99
C ALA A 46 15.63 -5.56 0.58
N PHE A 47 14.70 -5.91 -0.32
CA PHE A 47 14.47 -7.27 -0.80
C PHE A 47 15.28 -7.60 -2.07
N GLU A 48 15.82 -6.59 -2.76
CA GLU A 48 16.58 -6.79 -4.00
C GLU A 48 17.95 -7.44 -3.75
N ASP A 49 18.33 -8.34 -4.66
CA ASP A 49 19.61 -9.03 -4.60
C ASP A 49 20.78 -8.04 -4.70
N ASN A 50 21.75 -8.18 -3.81
CA ASN A 50 22.94 -7.32 -3.73
C ASN A 50 22.64 -5.83 -3.54
N ALA A 51 21.46 -5.46 -3.01
CA ALA A 51 21.18 -4.09 -2.61
C ALA A 51 22.26 -3.59 -1.64
N MET A 52 22.81 -2.40 -1.84
CA MET A 52 23.86 -1.87 -0.96
C MET A 52 23.33 -1.73 0.48
N PRO A 53 24.18 -1.94 1.51
CA PRO A 53 23.76 -1.77 2.89
C PRO A 53 23.46 -0.30 3.18
N TRP A 54 22.57 -0.10 4.15
CA TRP A 54 22.33 1.20 4.74
C TRP A 54 23.58 1.68 5.49
N ASP A 55 23.93 2.95 5.31
CA ASP A 55 24.96 3.65 6.04
C ASP A 55 24.55 5.11 6.34
N SER A 56 25.38 5.81 7.11
CA SER A 56 25.15 7.19 7.52
C SER A 56 26.44 7.99 7.46
N ILE A 57 26.30 9.28 7.17
CA ILE A 57 27.38 10.27 7.19
C ILE A 57 27.10 11.37 8.23
N ASN A 58 28.04 12.29 8.41
CA ASN A 58 27.81 13.48 9.22
C ASN A 58 26.66 14.31 8.64
N ALA A 59 25.77 14.79 9.52
CA ALA A 59 24.69 15.68 9.14
C ALA A 59 25.22 16.97 8.51
N ALA A 60 24.47 17.52 7.56
CA ALA A 60 24.74 18.84 7.04
C ALA A 60 24.40 19.91 8.09
N THR A 61 24.90 21.13 7.92
CA THR A 61 24.42 22.29 8.69
C THR A 61 23.10 22.77 8.08
N TYR A 62 22.02 22.72 8.87
CA TYR A 62 20.70 23.21 8.47
C TYR A 62 19.93 23.72 9.69
N SER A 63 18.87 24.49 9.45
CA SER A 63 17.92 24.91 10.48
C SER A 63 16.54 24.36 10.13
N LYS A 64 15.85 23.78 11.12
CA LYS A 64 14.47 23.32 10.94
C LYS A 64 13.56 24.54 10.77
N THR A 65 12.63 24.46 9.82
CA THR A 65 11.63 25.52 9.57
C THR A 65 10.45 25.46 10.54
N GLY A 66 10.20 24.30 11.14
CA GLY A 66 9.12 24.08 12.10
C GLY A 66 9.26 22.72 12.79
N ASP A 67 8.32 22.43 13.69
CA ASP A 67 8.23 21.18 14.43
C ASP A 67 6.77 20.71 14.48
N MET A 68 6.50 19.54 13.92
CA MET A 68 5.17 18.92 13.88
C MET A 68 4.98 17.82 14.92
N THR A 69 6.05 17.42 15.62
CA THR A 69 6.01 16.35 16.62
C THR A 69 4.97 16.59 17.72
N PRO A 70 4.70 17.83 18.19
CA PRO A 70 3.64 18.05 19.19
C PRO A 70 2.22 17.67 18.73
N PHE A 71 1.93 17.69 17.43
CA PHE A 71 0.60 17.42 16.90
C PHE A 71 0.37 15.93 16.58
N GLU A 72 1.45 15.16 16.43
CA GLU A 72 1.41 13.74 16.05
C GLU A 72 0.48 12.89 16.93
N PRO A 73 0.48 12.99 18.28
CA PRO A 73 -0.37 12.14 19.11
C PRO A 73 -1.87 12.38 18.91
N GLU A 74 -2.27 13.63 18.70
CA GLU A 74 -3.67 14.00 18.46
C GLU A 74 -4.12 13.55 17.07
N LEU A 75 -3.31 13.84 16.04
CA LEU A 75 -3.58 13.41 14.68
C LEU A 75 -3.69 11.88 14.57
N LEU A 76 -2.80 11.14 15.25
CA LEU A 76 -2.83 9.68 15.26
C LEU A 76 -4.10 9.14 15.94
N LYS A 77 -4.50 9.73 17.07
CA LYS A 77 -5.73 9.34 17.78
C LYS A 77 -6.96 9.56 16.90
N ASP A 78 -7.07 10.73 16.27
CA ASP A 78 -8.21 11.07 15.44
C ASP A 78 -8.26 10.22 14.16
N HIS A 79 -7.10 9.98 13.54
CA HIS A 79 -6.94 9.03 12.44
C HIS A 79 -7.47 7.64 12.83
N GLN A 80 -6.99 7.08 13.95
CA GLN A 80 -7.43 5.77 14.44
C GLN A 80 -8.94 5.70 14.68
N GLN A 81 -9.54 6.77 15.22
CA GLN A 81 -10.97 6.84 15.45
C GLN A 81 -11.78 6.87 14.16
N ARG A 82 -11.32 7.62 13.14
CA ARG A 82 -11.98 7.70 11.83
C ARG A 82 -11.92 6.38 11.07
N ILE A 83 -10.72 5.79 10.95
CA ILE A 83 -10.55 4.55 10.18
C ILE A 83 -11.27 3.36 10.83
N ALA A 84 -11.43 3.35 12.17
CA ALA A 84 -12.17 2.29 12.86
C ALA A 84 -13.66 2.26 12.46
N GLN A 85 -14.23 3.43 12.14
CA GLN A 85 -15.63 3.57 11.75
C GLN A 85 -15.83 3.53 10.23
N ASN A 86 -14.76 3.63 9.44
CA ASN A 86 -14.82 3.68 7.99
C ASN A 86 -14.93 2.26 7.39
N PRO A 87 -16.00 1.94 6.63
CA PRO A 87 -16.17 0.63 6.02
C PRO A 87 -15.06 0.24 5.04
N GLU A 88 -14.47 1.19 4.31
CA GLU A 88 -13.38 0.89 3.37
C GLU A 88 -12.12 0.43 4.10
N PHE A 89 -11.78 1.06 5.24
CA PHE A 89 -10.67 0.61 6.08
C PHE A 89 -10.95 -0.73 6.76
N GLN A 90 -12.22 -1.05 7.04
CA GLN A 90 -12.60 -2.39 7.52
C GLN A 90 -12.40 -3.46 6.45
N TYR A 91 -12.73 -3.18 5.18
CA TYR A 91 -12.43 -4.10 4.07
C TYR A 91 -10.92 -4.29 3.91
N ILE A 92 -10.14 -3.20 3.97
CA ILE A 92 -8.68 -3.27 3.92
C ILE A 92 -8.15 -4.15 5.06
N ALA A 93 -8.64 -3.99 6.29
CA ALA A 93 -8.22 -4.84 7.40
C ALA A 93 -8.53 -6.33 7.17
N GLN A 94 -9.69 -6.65 6.57
CA GLN A 94 -10.05 -8.01 6.18
C GLN A 94 -9.12 -8.56 5.10
N ASP A 95 -8.79 -7.75 4.09
CA ASP A 95 -7.90 -8.14 3.00
C ASP A 95 -6.48 -8.39 3.51
N ILE A 96 -6.01 -7.56 4.45
CA ILE A 96 -4.73 -7.75 5.13
C ILE A 96 -4.72 -9.07 5.90
N ALA A 97 -5.78 -9.38 6.64
CA ALA A 97 -5.89 -10.63 7.40
C ALA A 97 -5.92 -11.84 6.47
N HIS A 98 -6.69 -11.76 5.38
CA HIS A 98 -6.79 -12.80 4.37
C HIS A 98 -5.44 -13.06 3.66
N TYR A 99 -4.77 -11.98 3.22
CA TYR A 99 -3.43 -12.07 2.63
C TYR A 99 -2.44 -12.75 3.58
N LYS A 100 -2.39 -12.33 4.85
CA LYS A 100 -1.49 -12.92 5.85
C LYS A 100 -1.77 -14.42 6.07
N ALA A 101 -3.04 -14.83 6.06
CA ALA A 101 -3.41 -16.24 6.21
C ALA A 101 -3.01 -17.11 5.01
N LEU A 102 -2.98 -16.53 3.81
CA LEU A 102 -2.63 -17.25 2.57
C LEU A 102 -1.15 -17.13 2.18
N LYS A 103 -0.41 -16.22 2.81
CA LYS A 103 0.98 -15.88 2.49
C LYS A 103 1.90 -17.09 2.34
N ASP A 104 1.85 -18.03 3.28
CA ASP A 104 2.70 -19.24 3.27
C ASP A 104 2.44 -20.16 2.07
N LYS A 105 1.23 -20.08 1.49
CA LYS A 105 0.80 -20.89 0.34
C LYS A 105 0.81 -20.10 -0.96
N ARG A 106 1.28 -18.84 -0.96
CA ARG A 106 1.26 -17.95 -2.14
C ARG A 106 1.88 -18.58 -3.38
N ASN A 107 2.96 -19.36 -3.22
CA ASN A 107 3.68 -20.00 -4.32
C ASN A 107 3.19 -21.42 -4.64
N ILE A 108 2.13 -21.89 -4.00
CA ILE A 108 1.59 -23.24 -4.15
C ILE A 108 0.14 -23.12 -4.64
N VAL A 109 -0.06 -23.38 -5.92
CA VAL A 109 -1.39 -23.28 -6.56
C VAL A 109 -1.99 -24.68 -6.71
N SER A 110 -3.25 -24.84 -6.31
CA SER A 110 -4.00 -26.07 -6.54
C SER A 110 -4.22 -26.32 -8.03
N LEU A 111 -3.96 -27.54 -8.50
CA LEU A 111 -4.28 -27.99 -9.86
C LEU A 111 -5.67 -28.65 -9.95
N ASN A 112 -6.40 -28.73 -8.83
CA ASN A 112 -7.76 -29.26 -8.82
C ASN A 112 -8.75 -28.18 -9.31
N LEU A 113 -9.43 -28.47 -10.43
CA LEU A 113 -10.38 -27.53 -11.05
C LEU A 113 -11.49 -27.09 -10.08
N ALA A 114 -12.13 -28.03 -9.38
CA ALA A 114 -13.24 -27.71 -8.47
C ALA A 114 -12.80 -26.81 -7.30
N VAL A 115 -11.57 -26.98 -6.81
CA VAL A 115 -10.98 -26.09 -5.79
C VAL A 115 -10.79 -24.68 -6.37
N ARG A 116 -10.22 -24.57 -7.57
CA ARG A 116 -9.95 -23.28 -8.23
C ARG A 116 -11.22 -22.53 -8.63
N GLU A 117 -12.25 -23.24 -9.11
CA GLU A 117 -13.56 -22.65 -9.42
C GLU A 117 -14.25 -22.11 -8.15
N LYS A 118 -14.15 -22.84 -7.03
CA LYS A 118 -14.67 -22.37 -5.76
C LYS A 118 -13.96 -21.11 -5.28
N GLU A 119 -12.62 -21.08 -5.31
CA GLU A 119 -11.83 -19.91 -4.94
C GLU A 119 -12.24 -18.67 -5.75
N ASN A 120 -12.32 -18.80 -7.08
CA ASN A 120 -12.75 -17.71 -7.95
C ASN A 120 -14.17 -17.23 -7.64
N HIS A 121 -15.11 -18.15 -7.39
CA HIS A 121 -16.49 -17.80 -7.04
C HIS A 121 -16.58 -17.07 -5.69
N ASP A 122 -15.81 -17.50 -4.69
CA ASP A 122 -15.76 -16.86 -3.37
C ASP A 122 -15.16 -15.44 -3.47
N ASP A 123 -14.14 -15.25 -4.31
CA ASP A 123 -13.54 -13.94 -4.61
C ASP A 123 -14.54 -13.00 -5.31
N ASP A 124 -15.21 -13.49 -6.36
CA ASP A 124 -16.22 -12.73 -7.11
C ASP A 124 -17.42 -12.36 -6.24
N ALA A 125 -17.90 -13.30 -5.40
CA ALA A 125 -18.99 -13.05 -4.46
C ALA A 125 -18.60 -11.98 -3.42
N THR A 126 -17.36 -12.02 -2.92
CA THR A 126 -16.84 -11.02 -1.99
C THR A 126 -16.76 -9.65 -2.65
N ARG A 127 -16.25 -9.58 -3.89
CA ARG A 127 -16.17 -8.33 -4.66
C ARG A 127 -17.55 -7.74 -4.94
N LEU A 128 -18.49 -8.55 -5.41
CA LEU A 128 -19.85 -8.12 -5.71
C LEU A 128 -20.57 -7.61 -4.46
N LYS A 129 -20.39 -8.31 -3.32
CA LYS A 129 -20.93 -7.88 -2.03
C LYS A 129 -20.42 -6.48 -1.65
N ARG A 130 -19.12 -6.25 -1.71
CA ARG A 130 -18.52 -4.95 -1.36
C ARG A 130 -18.97 -3.82 -2.29
N ILE A 131 -19.06 -4.09 -3.59
CA ILE A 131 -19.60 -3.12 -4.56
C ILE A 131 -21.06 -2.78 -4.22
N ASN A 132 -21.89 -3.78 -3.93
CA ASN A 132 -23.29 -3.55 -3.59
C ASN A 132 -23.45 -2.79 -2.27
N GLU A 133 -22.64 -3.09 -1.25
CA GLU A 133 -22.62 -2.33 0.01
C GLU A 133 -22.24 -0.85 -0.24
N ARG A 134 -21.29 -0.58 -1.15
CA ARG A 134 -20.94 0.79 -1.56
C ARG A 134 -22.07 1.49 -2.31
N LEU A 135 -22.71 0.79 -3.26
CA LEU A 135 -23.84 1.32 -4.02
C LEU A 135 -25.01 1.66 -3.09
N GLU A 136 -25.31 0.79 -2.12
CA GLU A 136 -26.34 1.02 -1.11
C GLU A 136 -26.02 2.24 -0.25
N ARG A 137 -24.78 2.37 0.26
CA ARG A 137 -24.32 3.57 0.98
C ARG A 137 -24.44 4.84 0.13
N ALA A 138 -24.26 4.73 -1.18
CA ALA A 138 -24.39 5.83 -2.14
C ALA A 138 -25.84 6.04 -2.65
N GLY A 139 -26.83 5.28 -2.16
CA GLY A 139 -28.23 5.36 -2.59
C GLY A 139 -28.49 4.88 -4.03
N LYS A 140 -27.56 4.11 -4.61
CA LYS A 140 -27.66 3.53 -5.96
C LYS A 140 -28.21 2.10 -5.89
N LYS A 141 -28.72 1.61 -7.01
CA LYS A 141 -29.25 0.24 -7.11
C LYS A 141 -28.11 -0.78 -7.09
N PRO A 142 -28.28 -1.94 -6.41
CA PRO A 142 -27.30 -3.01 -6.43
C PRO A 142 -27.21 -3.66 -7.83
N LEU A 143 -26.04 -4.20 -8.14
CA LEU A 143 -25.76 -4.99 -9.33
C LEU A 143 -26.14 -6.46 -9.10
N LYS A 144 -26.52 -7.14 -10.18
CA LYS A 144 -26.88 -8.58 -10.14
C LYS A 144 -25.65 -9.46 -10.36
N SER A 145 -24.72 -9.04 -11.22
CA SER A 145 -23.43 -9.68 -11.42
C SER A 145 -22.31 -8.65 -11.53
N LEU A 146 -21.06 -9.12 -11.44
CA LEU A 146 -19.88 -8.28 -11.69
C LEU A 146 -19.79 -7.80 -13.15
N ASP A 147 -20.42 -8.50 -14.10
CA ASP A 147 -20.44 -8.10 -15.51
C ASP A 147 -21.24 -6.82 -15.75
N ASP A 148 -22.18 -6.51 -14.85
CA ASP A 148 -22.97 -5.28 -14.88
C ASP A 148 -22.17 -4.05 -14.39
N LEU A 149 -20.96 -4.25 -13.86
CA LEU A 149 -20.10 -3.16 -13.40
C LEU A 149 -19.56 -2.37 -14.60
N PRO A 150 -19.75 -1.03 -14.65
CA PRO A 150 -19.19 -0.21 -15.71
C PRO A 150 -17.67 -0.36 -15.81
N LYS A 151 -17.13 -0.46 -17.03
CA LYS A 151 -15.68 -0.61 -17.26
C LYS A 151 -14.88 0.62 -16.82
N ASP A 152 -15.53 1.77 -16.72
CA ASP A 152 -15.00 3.04 -16.24
C ASP A 152 -15.28 3.27 -14.74
N TYR A 153 -15.75 2.24 -14.02
CA TYR A 153 -15.94 2.32 -12.57
C TYR A 153 -14.62 2.64 -11.88
N GLN A 154 -14.63 3.71 -11.09
CA GLN A 154 -13.50 4.13 -10.27
C GLN A 154 -13.71 3.58 -8.86
N GLU A 155 -12.76 2.77 -8.40
CA GLU A 155 -12.70 2.38 -6.99
C GLU A 155 -12.45 3.62 -6.13
N PRO A 156 -13.01 3.69 -4.91
CA PRO A 156 -12.69 4.76 -3.98
C PRO A 156 -11.20 4.71 -3.60
N ASP A 157 -10.64 5.88 -3.26
CA ASP A 157 -9.28 6.00 -2.74
C ASP A 157 -9.33 6.35 -1.24
N PRO A 158 -9.53 5.35 -0.36
CA PRO A 158 -9.69 5.61 1.07
C PRO A 158 -8.44 6.19 1.74
N TYR A 159 -7.25 5.98 1.16
CA TYR A 159 -6.02 6.55 1.72
C TYR A 159 -5.90 8.02 1.38
N LEU A 160 -6.27 8.42 0.16
CA LEU A 160 -6.35 9.82 -0.21
C LEU A 160 -7.41 10.55 0.64
N ASP A 161 -8.60 9.97 0.75
CA ASP A 161 -9.69 10.56 1.54
C ASP A 161 -9.31 10.75 3.02
N GLU A 162 -8.68 9.74 3.64
CA GLU A 162 -8.19 9.87 5.02
C GLU A 162 -7.01 10.84 5.13
N SER A 163 -6.15 10.93 4.11
CA SER A 163 -5.07 11.92 4.10
C SER A 163 -5.60 13.35 4.04
N VAL A 164 -6.74 13.58 3.37
CA VAL A 164 -7.45 14.88 3.40
C VAL A 164 -7.94 15.18 4.81
N HIS A 165 -8.48 14.21 5.53
CA HIS A 165 -8.88 14.39 6.94
C HIS A 165 -7.72 14.63 7.90
N ILE A 166 -6.52 14.12 7.60
CA ILE A 166 -5.32 14.41 8.39
C ILE A 166 -4.80 15.84 8.10
N ALA A 167 -5.03 16.35 6.89
CA ALA A 167 -4.55 17.66 6.47
C ALA A 167 -5.42 18.84 6.94
N LEU A 168 -6.70 18.60 7.27
CA LEU A 168 -7.69 19.59 7.70
C LEU A 168 -7.75 19.70 9.23
#